data_AF-A0A1H8N6J5-F1
#
_entry.id   AF-A0A1H8N6J5-F1
#
_cell.length_a   1.000
_cell.length_b   1.000
_cell.length_c   1.000
_cell.angle_alpha   90.00
_cell.angle_beta   90.00
_cell.angle_gamma   90.00
#
_symmetry.space_group_name_H-M   'P 1'
#
loop_
_entity.id
_entity.type
_entity.pdbx_description
1 polymer ?
#
loop_
_entity_poly.entity_id
_entity_poly.type
_entity_poly.pdbx_seq_one_letter_code
_entity_poly.pdbx_strand_id
1 'polypeptide(L)'
;MIKNIFACLIITLVAFGCTKKNVPHYTISRVTKSDTATSLTVKIDGRLKWAELLSITSQIKADSAKLSNLQLNFLLPGHNDKSTGANTFYAVAKYPKGDNVTMQDTTKDADGNTVRLTITGISAEKAKYLLGLNPADLDGKNIIGRFIDDNNHTVIVPFTDMAGGKKETYIIELDTTGTIVSRTIPLLDNRDGVEKLHVSESGDYITIKDSVLTQYAAHDMGLPYNSIKAGI
;
A
#
# COMPACT_ATOMS: atom_id res chain seq x y z
N MET A 1 -0.22 63.89 -18.71
CA MET A 1 0.07 62.76 -19.62
C MET A 1 0.74 61.68 -18.79
N ILE A 2 0.13 60.50 -18.72
CA ILE A 2 0.48 59.37 -17.85
C ILE A 2 1.81 58.73 -18.30
N LYS A 3 2.68 58.36 -17.36
CA LYS A 3 3.53 57.15 -17.45
C LYS A 3 4.12 56.79 -16.07
N ASN A 4 3.42 55.94 -15.35
CA ASN A 4 3.96 55.11 -14.28
C ASN A 4 4.89 54.07 -14.91
N ILE A 5 6.15 54.00 -14.47
CA ILE A 5 7.00 52.84 -14.71
C ILE A 5 7.43 52.34 -13.33
N PHE A 6 6.73 51.29 -12.88
CA PHE A 6 7.14 50.45 -11.77
C PHE A 6 8.48 49.79 -12.15
N ALA A 7 9.54 50.16 -11.44
CA ALA A 7 10.80 49.42 -11.48
C ALA A 7 10.60 48.13 -10.66
N CYS A 8 10.38 47.02 -11.35
CA CYS A 8 10.42 45.67 -10.78
C CYS A 8 11.82 45.41 -10.21
N LEU A 9 11.94 45.46 -8.89
CA LEU A 9 13.10 45.00 -8.16
C LEU A 9 13.17 43.47 -8.29
N ILE A 10 13.97 42.96 -9.21
CA ILE A 10 14.31 41.54 -9.31
C ILE A 10 15.29 41.25 -8.17
N ILE A 11 14.78 40.72 -7.07
CA ILE A 11 15.58 40.11 -6.02
C ILE A 11 16.02 38.74 -6.55
N THR A 12 17.22 38.67 -7.13
CA THR A 12 17.93 37.42 -7.36
C THR A 12 18.37 36.85 -6.01
N LEU A 13 17.46 36.13 -5.35
CA LEU A 13 17.80 35.24 -4.26
C LEU A 13 18.70 34.14 -4.82
N VAL A 14 19.97 34.19 -4.43
CA VAL A 14 20.92 33.09 -4.58
C VAL A 14 20.37 31.94 -3.73
N ALA A 15 19.64 31.04 -4.38
CA ALA A 15 19.17 29.83 -3.74
C ALA A 15 20.38 28.95 -3.46
N PHE A 16 20.79 28.92 -2.19
CA PHE A 16 21.54 27.81 -1.63
C PHE A 16 20.89 26.51 -2.09
N GLY A 17 21.70 25.59 -2.61
CA GLY A 17 21.24 24.31 -3.15
C GLY A 17 20.48 23.52 -2.11
N CYS A 18 19.16 23.66 -2.08
CA CYS A 18 18.26 22.62 -1.58
C CYS A 18 18.48 21.42 -2.48
N THR A 19 19.17 20.40 -1.97
CA THR A 19 19.00 19.05 -2.50
C THR A 19 17.51 18.75 -2.42
N LYS A 20 16.82 18.80 -3.57
CA LYS A 20 15.41 18.38 -3.64
C LYS A 20 15.37 16.97 -3.07
N LYS A 21 14.79 16.80 -1.88
CA LYS A 21 14.53 15.48 -1.32
C LYS A 21 13.68 14.77 -2.37
N ASN A 22 14.15 13.60 -2.81
CA ASN A 22 13.38 12.80 -3.73
C ASN A 22 12.21 12.20 -2.94
N VAL A 23 11.07 12.88 -2.98
CA VAL A 23 9.83 12.42 -2.33
C VAL A 23 9.15 11.46 -3.32
N PRO A 24 8.85 10.21 -2.92
CA PRO A 24 8.12 9.29 -3.79
C PRO A 24 6.79 9.88 -4.26
N HIS A 25 6.34 9.47 -5.45
CA HIS A 25 5.06 9.94 -5.98
C HIS A 25 3.89 9.53 -5.08
N TYR A 26 2.92 10.42 -4.94
CA TYR A 26 1.66 10.19 -4.24
C TYR A 26 0.56 11.08 -4.80
N THR A 27 -0.69 10.71 -4.53
CA THR A 27 -1.85 11.55 -4.82
C THR A 27 -2.78 11.65 -3.61
N ILE A 28 -3.40 12.81 -3.40
CA ILE A 28 -4.42 12.98 -2.36
C ILE A 28 -5.77 12.64 -2.98
N SER A 29 -6.38 11.54 -2.56
CA SER A 29 -7.67 11.08 -3.13
C SER A 29 -8.89 11.60 -2.38
N ARG A 30 -8.73 11.93 -1.10
CA ARG A 30 -9.83 12.38 -0.24
C ARG A 30 -9.33 13.32 0.83
N VAL A 31 -10.14 14.31 1.16
CA VAL A 31 -9.95 15.18 2.31
C VAL A 31 -11.22 15.17 3.15
N THR A 32 -11.09 14.88 4.43
CA THR A 32 -12.19 14.87 5.39
C THR A 32 -11.82 15.76 6.56
N LYS A 33 -12.69 16.71 6.89
CA LYS A 33 -12.52 17.58 8.06
C LYS A 33 -13.52 17.15 9.12
N SER A 34 -13.04 17.00 10.34
CA SER A 34 -13.87 16.88 11.53
C SER A 34 -13.53 18.01 12.50
N ASP A 35 -14.29 18.10 13.58
CA ASP A 35 -14.04 19.04 14.68
C ASP A 35 -12.67 18.81 15.34
N THR A 36 -12.14 17.59 15.23
CA THR A 36 -10.90 17.20 15.89
C THR A 36 -9.71 17.21 14.96
N ALA A 37 -9.84 16.83 13.69
CA ALA A 37 -8.69 16.66 12.78
C ALA A 37 -9.05 16.89 11.31
N THR A 38 -8.03 17.19 10.49
CA THR A 38 -8.12 17.04 9.04
C THR A 38 -7.44 15.72 8.65
N SER A 39 -8.21 14.83 8.04
CA SER A 39 -7.74 13.56 7.52
C SER A 39 -7.59 13.64 6.00
N LEU A 40 -6.47 13.18 5.47
CA LEU A 40 -6.24 13.04 4.04
C LEU A 40 -5.96 11.58 3.72
N THR A 41 -6.65 11.07 2.70
CA THR A 41 -6.26 9.79 2.10
C THR A 41 -5.23 10.05 1.02
N VAL A 42 -4.07 9.41 1.19
CA VAL A 42 -2.91 9.52 0.32
C VAL A 42 -2.73 8.18 -0.41
N LYS A 43 -2.94 8.17 -1.71
CA LYS A 43 -2.65 7.00 -2.55
C LYS A 43 -1.17 6.97 -2.90
N ILE A 44 -0.58 5.80 -2.78
CA ILE A 44 0.82 5.52 -3.11
C ILE A 44 0.89 4.38 -4.13
N ASP A 45 1.96 4.36 -4.93
CA ASP A 45 2.12 3.39 -6.03
C ASP A 45 2.60 2.00 -5.57
N GLY A 46 2.83 1.81 -4.27
CA GLY A 46 3.25 0.55 -3.67
C GLY A 46 3.56 0.67 -2.19
N ARG A 47 4.08 -0.41 -1.59
CA ARG A 47 4.52 -0.41 -0.19
C ARG A 47 5.79 0.43 -0.04
N LEU A 48 5.67 1.52 0.70
CA LEU A 48 6.81 2.39 1.00
C LEU A 48 7.42 2.03 2.35
N LYS A 49 8.72 2.31 2.48
CA LYS A 49 9.47 2.21 3.72
C LYS A 49 9.08 3.33 4.67
N TRP A 50 9.41 3.16 5.95
CA TRP A 50 9.16 4.18 6.97
C TRP A 50 9.70 5.57 6.59
N ALA A 51 10.96 5.64 6.14
CA ALA A 51 11.60 6.91 5.77
C ALA A 51 10.90 7.60 4.58
N GLU A 52 10.37 6.83 3.64
CA GLU A 52 9.65 7.33 2.47
C GLU A 52 8.29 7.88 2.86
N LEU A 53 7.54 7.16 3.70
CA LEU A 53 6.28 7.63 4.28
C LEU A 53 6.48 8.91 5.10
N LEU A 54 7.54 8.96 5.90
CA LEU A 54 7.92 10.13 6.69
C LEU A 54 8.26 11.33 5.80
N SER A 55 8.93 11.09 4.68
CA SER A 55 9.25 12.13 3.68
C SER A 55 7.98 12.74 3.06
N ILE A 56 7.03 11.90 2.62
CA ILE A 56 5.72 12.35 2.12
C ILE A 56 4.96 13.11 3.21
N THR A 57 4.99 12.59 4.43
CA THR A 57 4.32 13.19 5.58
C THR A 57 4.82 14.60 5.84
N SER A 58 6.16 14.79 5.86
CA SER A 58 6.81 16.09 6.00
C SER A 58 6.41 17.05 4.87
N GLN A 59 6.44 16.59 3.62
CA GLN A 59 6.08 17.41 2.46
C GLN A 59 4.64 17.92 2.56
N ILE A 60 3.68 17.02 2.82
CA ILE A 60 2.26 17.39 2.96
C ILE A 60 2.07 18.34 4.15
N LYS A 61 2.76 18.10 5.27
CA LYS A 61 2.66 18.96 6.45
C LYS A 61 3.19 20.36 6.20
N ALA A 62 4.33 20.49 5.51
CA ALA A 62 4.91 21.77 5.11
C ALA A 62 3.96 22.53 4.17
N ASP A 63 3.43 21.87 3.14
CA ASP A 63 2.45 22.46 2.21
C ASP A 63 1.14 22.84 2.92
N SER A 64 0.80 22.10 3.97
CA SER A 64 -0.40 22.27 4.77
C SER A 64 -0.15 23.00 6.08
N ALA A 65 0.84 23.90 6.16
CA ALA A 65 1.35 24.57 7.38
C ALA A 65 0.30 25.07 8.40
N LYS A 66 -0.97 25.20 8.01
CA LYS A 66 -2.12 25.59 8.84
C LYS A 66 -2.87 24.42 9.54
N LEU A 67 -2.55 23.15 9.27
CA LEU A 67 -3.26 21.99 9.82
C LEU A 67 -2.54 21.42 11.04
N SER A 68 -2.94 21.86 12.25
CA SER A 68 -2.29 21.49 13.52
C SER A 68 -2.62 20.07 14.03
N ASN A 69 -3.68 19.44 13.52
CA ASN A 69 -4.05 18.05 13.82
C ASN A 69 -4.32 17.29 12.51
N LEU A 70 -3.24 17.02 11.79
CA LEU A 70 -3.24 16.39 10.47
C LEU A 70 -3.10 14.88 10.62
N GLN A 71 -4.01 14.12 10.02
CA GLN A 71 -3.89 12.68 9.88
C GLN A 71 -3.77 12.33 8.38
N LEU A 72 -2.76 11.53 8.06
CA LEU A 72 -2.53 11.01 6.72
C LEU A 72 -2.78 9.50 6.73
N ASN A 73 -3.66 9.05 5.86
CA ASN A 73 -4.03 7.65 5.71
C ASN A 73 -3.48 7.16 4.36
N PHE A 74 -2.48 6.28 4.38
CA PHE A 74 -1.79 5.81 3.19
C PHE A 74 -2.48 4.57 2.61
N LEU A 75 -2.98 4.69 1.39
CA LEU A 75 -3.75 3.68 0.68
C LEU A 75 -2.87 3.01 -0.39
N LEU A 76 -2.72 1.69 -0.31
CA LEU A 76 -2.01 0.92 -1.33
C LEU A 76 -2.78 0.89 -2.66
N PRO A 77 -2.10 0.60 -3.79
CA PRO A 77 -2.76 0.37 -5.07
C PRO A 77 -3.84 -0.72 -4.95
N GLY A 78 -4.94 -0.54 -5.67
CA GLY A 78 -6.08 -1.47 -5.65
C GLY A 78 -7.08 -1.20 -4.51
N HIS A 79 -6.62 -0.74 -3.35
CA HIS A 79 -7.53 -0.41 -2.26
C HIS A 79 -8.37 0.84 -2.56
N ASN A 80 -9.52 0.93 -1.90
CA ASN A 80 -10.44 2.05 -2.04
C ASN A 80 -11.00 2.48 -0.68
N ASP A 81 -11.55 3.69 -0.67
CA ASP A 81 -12.08 4.32 0.54
C ASP A 81 -13.45 3.77 1.01
N LYS A 82 -14.03 2.77 0.31
CA LYS A 82 -15.31 2.13 0.67
C LYS A 82 -15.13 0.83 1.43
N SER A 83 -13.92 0.29 1.53
CA SER A 83 -13.71 -0.89 2.36
C SER A 83 -14.10 -0.55 3.82
N THR A 84 -14.97 -1.38 4.40
CA THR A 84 -15.68 -1.08 5.65
C THR A 84 -14.91 -1.55 6.89
N GLY A 85 -13.71 -2.13 6.70
CA GLY A 85 -12.85 -2.58 7.79
C GLY A 85 -11.95 -1.49 8.38
N ALA A 86 -11.45 -1.70 9.59
CA ALA A 86 -10.53 -0.77 10.27
C ALA A 86 -9.14 -0.67 9.60
N ASN A 87 -8.82 -1.56 8.67
CA ASN A 87 -7.49 -1.75 8.09
C ASN A 87 -7.44 -1.40 6.59
N THR A 88 -8.24 -0.43 6.15
CA THR A 88 -8.23 0.01 4.74
C THR A 88 -6.96 0.70 4.32
N PHE A 89 -6.14 1.15 5.28
CA PHE A 89 -4.90 1.86 5.03
C PHE A 89 -3.71 1.03 5.44
N TYR A 90 -2.66 1.07 4.61
CA TYR A 90 -1.38 0.45 4.91
C TYR A 90 -0.61 1.19 5.99
N ALA A 91 -0.75 2.51 6.07
CA ALA A 91 -0.13 3.26 7.15
C ALA A 91 -0.98 4.46 7.56
N VAL A 92 -0.82 4.89 8.80
CA VAL A 92 -1.43 6.11 9.34
C VAL A 92 -0.36 6.95 9.99
N ALA A 93 -0.20 8.19 9.52
CA ALA A 93 0.62 9.20 10.18
C ALA A 93 -0.27 10.24 10.85
N LYS A 94 -0.03 10.53 12.14
CA LYS A 94 -0.76 11.54 12.90
C LYS A 94 0.19 12.58 13.44
N TYR A 95 -0.15 13.85 13.23
CA TYR A 95 0.48 14.98 13.89
C TYR A 95 -0.31 15.32 15.16
N PRO A 96 0.13 14.86 16.35
CA PRO A 96 -0.53 15.22 17.58
C PRO A 96 -0.45 16.73 17.81
N LYS A 97 -1.47 17.27 18.48
CA LYS A 97 -1.38 18.61 19.05
C LYS A 97 -0.26 18.64 20.10
N GLY A 98 0.39 19.80 20.28
CA GLY A 98 1.57 19.93 21.13
C GLY A 98 1.36 19.50 22.59
N ASP A 99 0.16 19.73 23.13
CA ASP A 99 -0.28 19.30 24.47
C ASP A 99 -0.45 17.77 24.60
N ASN A 100 -0.58 17.06 23.49
CA ASN A 100 -0.72 15.60 23.44
C ASN A 100 0.61 14.90 23.13
N VAL A 101 1.71 15.64 22.93
CA VAL A 101 3.05 15.07 22.73
C VAL A 101 3.59 14.62 24.08
N THR A 102 4.01 13.36 24.15
CA THR A 102 4.59 12.72 25.33
C THR A 102 6.09 12.53 25.15
N MET A 103 6.81 12.23 26.24
CA MET A 103 8.25 11.94 26.16
C MET A 103 8.56 10.67 25.35
N GLN A 104 7.59 9.77 25.17
CA GLN A 104 7.73 8.56 24.35
C GLN A 104 7.59 8.85 22.84
N ASP A 105 7.13 10.04 22.43
CA ASP A 105 6.99 10.39 21.02
C ASP A 105 8.33 10.84 20.41
N THR A 106 9.10 9.87 19.95
CA THR A 106 10.47 10.09 19.47
C THR A 106 10.57 10.40 17.97
N THR A 107 9.58 10.00 17.17
CA THR A 107 9.64 10.16 15.71
C THR A 107 9.36 11.61 15.32
N LYS A 108 10.29 12.17 14.53
CA LYS A 108 10.22 13.54 14.00
C LYS A 108 10.23 13.52 12.47
N ASP A 109 9.47 14.42 11.86
CA ASP A 109 9.62 14.69 10.42
C ASP A 109 10.86 15.55 10.14
N ALA A 110 11.06 15.93 8.87
CA ALA A 110 12.25 16.68 8.48
C ALA A 110 12.32 18.09 9.08
N ASP A 111 11.18 18.64 9.49
CA ASP A 111 11.05 19.98 10.06
C ASP A 111 11.06 19.94 11.60
N GLY A 112 11.26 18.75 12.20
CA GLY A 112 11.32 18.55 13.64
C GLY A 112 9.95 18.41 14.31
N ASN A 113 8.86 18.33 13.55
CA ASN A 113 7.53 18.11 14.11
C ASN A 113 7.39 16.66 14.59
N THR A 114 6.75 16.46 15.74
CA THR A 114 6.38 15.12 16.20
C THR A 114 5.36 14.49 15.26
N VAL A 115 5.61 13.23 14.86
CA VAL A 115 4.68 12.43 14.08
C VAL A 115 4.56 11.02 14.65
N ARG A 116 3.34 10.54 14.80
CA ARG A 116 3.05 9.15 15.14
C ARG A 116 2.73 8.40 13.86
N LEU A 117 3.69 7.64 13.35
CA LEU A 117 3.50 6.79 12.17
C LEU A 117 3.28 5.35 12.61
N THR A 118 2.25 4.71 12.07
CA THR A 118 1.97 3.29 12.27
C THR A 118 1.78 2.65 10.91
N ILE A 119 2.53 1.58 10.65
CA ILE A 119 2.38 0.76 9.44
C ILE A 119 1.65 -0.51 9.85
N THR A 120 0.63 -0.88 9.09
CA THR A 120 -0.19 -2.07 9.25
C THR A 120 0.22 -3.11 8.20
N GLY A 121 0.13 -4.39 8.54
CA GLY A 121 0.46 -5.48 7.62
C GLY A 121 1.96 -5.72 7.46
N ILE A 122 2.35 -6.33 6.34
CA ILE A 122 3.74 -6.71 6.07
C ILE A 122 4.53 -5.49 5.58
N SER A 123 5.69 -5.23 6.21
CA SER A 123 6.59 -4.14 5.82
C SER A 123 7.09 -4.28 4.38
N ALA A 124 7.48 -3.18 3.75
CA ALA A 124 8.01 -3.19 2.38
C ALA A 124 9.20 -4.15 2.19
N GLU A 125 10.16 -4.17 3.13
CA GLU A 125 11.31 -5.08 3.09
C GLU A 125 10.88 -6.53 3.19
N LYS A 126 9.95 -6.82 4.10
CA LYS A 126 9.51 -8.18 4.37
C LYS A 126 8.66 -8.72 3.22
N ALA A 127 7.78 -7.89 2.67
CA ALA A 127 7.01 -8.20 1.47
C ALA A 127 7.94 -8.52 0.29
N LYS A 128 8.96 -7.68 0.07
CA LYS A 128 9.98 -7.94 -0.98
C LYS A 128 10.70 -9.27 -0.78
N TYR A 129 11.07 -9.60 0.46
CA TYR A 129 11.70 -10.88 0.79
C TYR A 129 10.76 -12.05 0.45
N LEU A 130 9.54 -12.03 0.96
CA LEU A 130 8.59 -13.14 0.78
C LEU A 130 8.19 -13.35 -0.69
N LEU A 131 8.02 -12.26 -1.45
CA LEU A 131 7.75 -12.32 -2.89
C LEU A 131 8.91 -12.96 -3.68
N GLY A 132 10.13 -12.92 -3.15
CA GLY A 132 11.31 -13.53 -3.76
C GLY A 132 11.57 -14.99 -3.35
N LEU A 133 10.82 -15.56 -2.40
CA LEU A 133 11.06 -16.91 -1.92
C LEU A 133 10.66 -17.98 -2.93
N ASN A 134 11.52 -18.99 -3.16
CA ASN A 134 11.17 -20.15 -3.98
C ASN A 134 11.34 -21.45 -3.17
N PRO A 135 10.37 -21.81 -2.31
CA PRO A 135 10.42 -23.07 -1.57
C PRO A 135 10.45 -24.27 -2.52
N ALA A 136 10.99 -25.40 -2.05
CA ALA A 136 11.17 -26.62 -2.85
C ALA A 136 9.86 -27.13 -3.50
N ASP A 137 8.71 -26.93 -2.83
CA ASP A 137 7.38 -27.23 -3.36
C ASP A 137 7.04 -26.51 -4.68
N LEU A 138 7.68 -25.36 -4.96
CA LEU A 138 7.49 -24.60 -6.18
C LEU A 138 8.53 -24.89 -7.26
N ASP A 139 9.51 -25.76 -6.98
CA ASP A 139 10.58 -26.04 -7.95
C ASP A 139 10.04 -26.72 -9.21
N GLY A 140 10.41 -26.17 -10.38
CA GLY A 140 9.89 -26.59 -11.68
C GLY A 140 8.38 -26.37 -11.91
N LYS A 141 7.66 -25.72 -10.99
CA LYS A 141 6.23 -25.45 -11.13
C LYS A 141 5.98 -24.14 -11.89
N ASN A 142 4.84 -24.05 -12.57
CA ASN A 142 4.44 -22.84 -13.26
C ASN A 142 3.66 -21.92 -12.31
N ILE A 143 4.36 -20.94 -11.73
CA ILE A 143 3.79 -19.96 -10.79
C ILE A 143 2.91 -18.98 -11.57
N ILE A 144 1.65 -18.85 -11.14
CA ILE A 144 0.67 -17.93 -11.74
C ILE A 144 0.90 -16.51 -11.21
N GLY A 145 1.23 -16.37 -9.93
CA GLY A 145 1.57 -15.09 -9.30
C GLY A 145 1.79 -15.21 -7.79
N ARG A 146 1.92 -14.07 -7.11
CA ARG A 146 2.22 -13.99 -5.67
C ARG A 146 1.53 -12.79 -5.05
N PHE A 147 0.89 -12.97 -3.89
CA PHE A 147 0.17 -11.91 -3.19
C PHE A 147 0.65 -11.76 -1.77
N ILE A 148 0.77 -10.52 -1.30
CA ILE A 148 0.83 -10.25 0.13
C ILE A 148 -0.61 -10.22 0.65
N ASP A 149 -0.91 -11.07 1.62
CA ASP A 149 -2.09 -10.94 2.46
C ASP A 149 -1.70 -10.18 3.73
N ASP A 150 -2.02 -8.89 3.77
CA ASP A 150 -1.71 -8.07 4.95
C ASP A 150 -2.51 -8.46 6.19
N ASN A 151 -3.70 -9.03 6.01
CA ASN A 151 -4.56 -9.37 7.14
C ASN A 151 -4.02 -10.60 7.87
N ASN A 152 -3.62 -11.61 7.10
CA ASN A 152 -3.08 -12.86 7.64
C ASN A 152 -1.55 -12.84 7.79
N HIS A 153 -0.89 -11.78 7.32
CA HIS A 153 0.56 -11.66 7.26
C HIS A 153 1.23 -12.83 6.51
N THR A 154 0.66 -13.24 5.39
CA THR A 154 1.14 -14.36 4.56
C THR A 154 1.44 -13.92 3.13
N VAL A 155 2.06 -14.82 2.37
CA VAL A 155 2.15 -14.74 0.91
C VAL A 155 1.41 -15.90 0.26
N ILE A 156 0.41 -15.56 -0.56
CA ILE A 156 -0.38 -16.53 -1.31
C ILE A 156 0.27 -16.74 -2.68
N VAL A 157 0.54 -18.00 -3.04
CA VAL A 157 1.20 -18.37 -4.29
C VAL A 157 0.37 -19.41 -5.04
N PRO A 158 -0.47 -18.99 -6.01
CA PRO A 158 -1.09 -19.90 -6.96
C PRO A 158 -0.07 -20.41 -8.01
N PHE A 159 -0.08 -21.70 -8.29
CA PHE A 159 0.76 -22.34 -9.30
C PHE A 159 0.04 -23.53 -9.94
N THR A 160 0.50 -23.95 -11.12
CA THR A 160 0.01 -25.16 -11.79
C THR A 160 1.07 -26.25 -11.77
N ASP A 161 0.64 -27.48 -11.50
CA ASP A 161 1.47 -28.67 -11.54
C ASP A 161 0.89 -29.72 -12.50
N MET A 162 1.76 -30.56 -13.04
CA MET A 162 1.43 -31.70 -13.90
C MET A 162 1.55 -33.00 -13.09
N ALA A 163 0.75 -33.14 -12.04
CA ALA A 163 0.70 -34.37 -11.25
C ALA A 163 -0.10 -35.44 -12.00
N GLY A 164 0.52 -36.60 -12.28
CA GLY A 164 -0.17 -37.74 -12.91
C GLY A 164 -0.69 -37.47 -14.33
N GLY A 165 -0.08 -36.53 -15.07
CA GLY A 165 -0.46 -36.19 -16.45
C GLY A 165 -1.68 -35.27 -16.58
N LYS A 166 -2.25 -34.79 -15.47
CA LYS A 166 -3.30 -33.76 -15.47
C LYS A 166 -2.75 -32.44 -14.96
N LYS A 167 -3.15 -31.35 -15.60
CA LYS A 167 -2.88 -29.99 -15.12
C LYS A 167 -3.82 -29.69 -13.96
N GLU A 168 -3.26 -29.46 -12.78
CA GLU A 168 -4.02 -29.06 -11.60
C GLU A 168 -3.45 -27.74 -11.03
N THR A 169 -4.34 -26.88 -10.54
CA THR A 169 -3.97 -25.62 -9.92
C THR A 169 -3.95 -25.80 -8.41
N TYR A 170 -2.90 -25.29 -7.77
CA TYR A 170 -2.72 -25.30 -6.33
C TYR A 170 -2.48 -23.89 -5.84
N ILE A 171 -2.81 -23.65 -4.58
CA ILE A 171 -2.51 -22.43 -3.85
C ILE A 171 -1.78 -22.83 -2.58
N ILE A 172 -0.57 -22.30 -2.38
CA ILE A 172 0.10 -22.37 -1.08
C ILE A 172 0.09 -21.01 -0.40
N GLU A 173 0.14 -21.00 0.93
CA GLU A 173 0.38 -19.80 1.72
C GLU A 173 1.67 -19.94 2.52
N LEU A 174 2.51 -18.92 2.44
CA LEU A 174 3.77 -18.81 3.18
C LEU A 174 3.59 -17.81 4.33
N ASP A 175 3.96 -18.19 5.55
CA ASP A 175 4.00 -17.25 6.67
C ASP A 175 5.14 -16.23 6.54
N THR A 176 5.26 -15.33 7.52
CA THR A 176 6.35 -14.37 7.55
C THR A 176 7.75 -15.01 7.66
N THR A 177 7.90 -16.29 8.03
CA THR A 177 9.21 -16.96 8.01
C THR A 177 9.53 -17.57 6.65
N GLY A 178 8.54 -17.71 5.78
CA GLY A 178 8.64 -18.42 4.50
C GLY A 178 8.21 -19.89 4.59
N THR A 179 7.60 -20.29 5.70
CA THR A 179 7.11 -21.65 5.92
C THR A 179 5.73 -21.80 5.31
N ILE A 180 5.46 -22.93 4.64
CA ILE A 180 4.12 -23.23 4.12
C ILE A 180 3.18 -23.52 5.29
N VAL A 181 2.13 -22.72 5.42
CA VAL A 181 1.10 -22.85 6.46
C VAL A 181 -0.25 -23.31 5.92
N SER A 182 -0.46 -23.24 4.61
CA SER A 182 -1.68 -23.73 3.95
C SER A 182 -1.38 -24.26 2.54
N ARG A 183 -2.17 -25.25 2.10
CA ARG A 183 -2.17 -25.83 0.75
C ARG A 183 -3.60 -26.16 0.34
N THR A 184 -4.07 -25.61 -0.77
CA THR A 184 -5.46 -25.75 -1.24
C THR A 184 -5.51 -25.96 -2.76
N ILE A 185 -6.46 -26.79 -3.21
CA ILE A 185 -6.87 -26.86 -4.62
C ILE A 185 -8.11 -25.96 -4.75
N PRO A 186 -8.08 -24.86 -5.49
CA PRO A 186 -9.20 -23.95 -5.58
C PRO A 186 -10.33 -24.53 -6.44
N LEU A 187 -11.56 -24.12 -6.15
CA LEU A 187 -12.67 -24.35 -7.08
C LEU A 187 -12.58 -23.33 -8.23
N LEU A 188 -12.65 -23.84 -9.46
CA LEU A 188 -12.61 -23.04 -10.69
C LEU A 188 -14.03 -22.64 -11.11
N ASP A 189 -14.28 -21.34 -11.24
CA ASP A 189 -15.51 -20.80 -11.85
C ASP A 189 -15.12 -19.87 -13.02
N ASN A 190 -15.79 -19.99 -14.16
CA ASN A 190 -15.58 -19.12 -15.31
C ASN A 190 -16.89 -18.41 -15.64
N ARG A 191 -16.95 -17.11 -15.32
CA ARG A 191 -18.08 -16.25 -15.64
C ARG A 191 -17.61 -15.05 -16.44
N ASP A 192 -18.33 -14.75 -17.51
CA ASP A 192 -18.08 -13.58 -18.36
C ASP A 192 -16.65 -13.51 -18.93
N GLY A 193 -16.02 -14.68 -19.14
CA GLY A 193 -14.66 -14.79 -19.68
C GLY A 193 -13.54 -14.52 -18.67
N VAL A 194 -13.85 -14.47 -17.37
CA VAL A 194 -12.88 -14.31 -16.28
C VAL A 194 -12.83 -15.59 -15.44
N GLU A 195 -11.66 -16.21 -15.37
CA GLU A 195 -11.42 -17.35 -14.49
C GLU A 195 -11.27 -16.88 -13.04
N LYS A 196 -12.00 -17.53 -12.13
CA LYS A 196 -12.00 -17.31 -10.69
C LYS A 196 -11.51 -18.55 -9.97
N LEU A 197 -10.51 -18.38 -9.11
CA LEU A 197 -9.98 -19.40 -8.22
C LEU A 197 -10.52 -19.15 -6.81
N HIS A 198 -11.51 -19.91 -6.37
CA HIS A 198 -12.08 -19.79 -5.03
C HIS A 198 -11.18 -20.47 -4.01
N VAL A 199 -10.67 -19.68 -3.05
CA VAL A 199 -9.62 -20.10 -2.09
C VAL A 199 -10.21 -20.69 -0.81
N SER A 200 -11.44 -20.31 -0.44
CA SER A 200 -12.16 -20.86 0.72
C SER A 200 -13.67 -20.96 0.46
N GLU A 201 -14.37 -21.79 1.25
CA GLU A 201 -15.85 -21.85 1.25
C GLU A 201 -16.51 -20.51 1.62
N SER A 202 -15.78 -19.67 2.38
CA SER A 202 -16.16 -18.30 2.74
C SER A 202 -16.15 -17.32 1.56
N GLY A 203 -15.61 -17.72 0.40
CA GLY A 203 -15.86 -17.09 -0.89
C GLY A 203 -14.80 -16.12 -1.41
N ASP A 204 -13.64 -15.98 -0.75
CA ASP A 204 -12.52 -15.21 -1.29
C ASP A 204 -12.01 -15.86 -2.57
N TYR A 205 -11.77 -15.04 -3.59
CA TYR A 205 -11.38 -15.54 -4.91
C TYR A 205 -10.31 -14.69 -5.57
N ILE A 206 -9.50 -15.35 -6.38
CA ILE A 206 -8.47 -14.72 -7.22
C ILE A 206 -8.99 -14.73 -8.65
N THR A 207 -8.92 -13.60 -9.36
CA THR A 207 -9.19 -13.56 -10.81
C THR A 207 -7.91 -13.46 -11.62
N ILE A 208 -7.94 -14.06 -12.81
CA ILE A 208 -6.95 -13.87 -13.86
C ILE A 208 -7.66 -13.16 -15.01
N LYS A 209 -7.32 -11.90 -15.29
CA LYS A 209 -7.78 -11.20 -16.50
C LYS A 209 -6.60 -10.51 -17.16
N ASP A 210 -6.40 -10.74 -18.46
CA ASP A 210 -5.31 -10.13 -19.23
C ASP A 210 -3.92 -10.35 -18.59
N SER A 211 -3.70 -11.53 -17.98
CA SER A 211 -2.50 -11.86 -17.18
C SER A 211 -2.28 -10.95 -15.95
N VAL A 212 -3.30 -10.22 -15.52
CA VAL A 212 -3.34 -9.48 -14.26
C VAL A 212 -4.08 -10.34 -13.24
N LEU A 213 -3.36 -10.73 -12.20
CA LEU A 213 -3.87 -11.55 -11.11
C LEU A 213 -4.32 -10.63 -9.96
N THR A 214 -5.54 -10.81 -9.47
CA THR A 214 -6.15 -9.89 -8.48
C THR A 214 -6.99 -10.65 -7.44
N GLN A 215 -6.88 -10.30 -6.16
CA GLN A 215 -7.65 -10.91 -5.07
C GLN A 215 -8.88 -10.07 -4.69
N TYR A 216 -10.00 -10.75 -4.44
CA TYR A 216 -11.29 -10.18 -4.09
C TYR A 216 -11.90 -10.88 -2.90
N ALA A 217 -12.56 -10.11 -2.04
CA ALA A 217 -13.23 -10.65 -0.88
C ALA A 217 -14.61 -11.12 -1.34
N ALA A 218 -15.07 -12.25 -0.82
CA ALA A 218 -16.37 -12.82 -1.18
C ALA A 218 -17.54 -11.83 -1.13
N HIS A 219 -17.47 -10.94 -0.14
CA HIS A 219 -18.55 -10.05 0.26
C HIS A 219 -18.34 -8.61 -0.22
N ASP A 220 -17.25 -8.32 -0.93
CA ASP A 220 -16.98 -6.98 -1.44
C ASP A 220 -17.51 -6.83 -2.87
N MET A 221 -17.86 -5.61 -3.28
CA MET A 221 -18.56 -5.31 -4.54
C MET A 221 -17.66 -5.44 -5.79
N GLY A 222 -16.81 -6.46 -5.87
CA GLY A 222 -15.83 -6.63 -6.94
C GLY A 222 -14.69 -5.62 -6.89
N LEU A 223 -14.34 -5.14 -5.69
CA LEU A 223 -13.21 -4.25 -5.49
C LEU A 223 -11.98 -5.06 -5.06
N PRO A 224 -10.81 -4.85 -5.71
CA PRO A 224 -9.60 -5.54 -5.32
C PRO A 224 -9.12 -5.05 -3.96
N TYR A 225 -8.66 -5.97 -3.12
CA TYR A 225 -8.09 -5.60 -1.81
C TYR A 225 -6.67 -6.14 -1.58
N ASN A 226 -6.14 -6.98 -2.48
CA ASN A 226 -4.71 -7.26 -2.59
C ASN A 226 -4.36 -7.40 -4.08
N SER A 227 -3.55 -6.48 -4.62
CA SER A 227 -3.03 -6.56 -5.99
C SER A 227 -1.53 -6.32 -5.99
N ILE A 228 -0.72 -7.37 -6.19
CA ILE A 228 0.67 -7.19 -6.62
C ILE A 228 0.96 -8.21 -7.72
N LYS A 229 1.19 -7.70 -8.93
CA LYS A 229 1.91 -8.42 -9.98
C LYS A 229 3.38 -8.44 -9.59
N ALA A 230 3.89 -9.56 -9.10
CA ALA A 230 5.32 -9.75 -9.00
C ALA A 230 5.89 -9.92 -10.42
N GLY A 231 6.36 -8.82 -11.02
CA GLY A 231 7.15 -8.80 -12.25
C GLY A 231 6.40 -9.05 -13.57
N ILE A 232 5.95 -7.98 -14.23
CA ILE A 232 6.37 -7.65 -15.60
C ILE A 232 6.64 -6.14 -15.61
#